data_AF-A0A2W6V048-F1
#
_entry.id   AF-A0A2W6V048-F1
#
_cell.length_a   1.000
_cell.length_b   1.000
_cell.length_c   1.000
_cell.angle_alpha   90.00
_cell.angle_beta   90.00
_cell.angle_gamma   90.00
#
_symmetry.space_group_name_H-M   'P 1'
#
loop_
_entity.id
_entity.type
_entity.pdbx_description
1 polymer ?
#
loop_
_entity_poly.entity_id
_entity_poly.type
_entity_poly.pdbx_seq_one_letter_code
_entity_poly.pdbx_strand_id
1 'polypeptide(L)'
;MAKRPAPPSGLSGDATTTRDAAVTTPPSARGRAGRPRRDRPPRRQVDVRGWLGGIRLSGFMVVMLGLVVLAAFVLVPTVGTFVQQRQRIAALEASVQLGQQEVADLEAQQERWSDPAYITTQARERLYYVRPGEVVYLVVNDLEAAFQPALDEPVSAEVTETRTDWMTQMLSSVATAGLAQTVRGPEAPAP
;
A
#
# COMPACT_ATOMS: atom_id res chain seq x y z
N MET A 1 28.38 -1.19 28.33
CA MET A 1 27.15 -1.97 28.05
C MET A 1 26.38 -1.21 26.98
N ALA A 2 25.83 -1.77 25.90
CA ALA A 2 25.35 -3.12 25.64
C ALA A 2 25.54 -3.51 24.16
N LYS A 3 25.43 -4.82 23.97
CA LYS A 3 25.85 -5.69 22.87
C LYS A 3 24.84 -5.66 21.72
N ARG A 4 25.26 -5.44 20.48
CA ARG A 4 24.45 -5.70 19.26
C ARG A 4 24.65 -7.15 18.81
N PRO A 5 23.58 -7.94 18.57
CA PRO A 5 23.66 -9.22 17.86
C PRO A 5 23.40 -9.07 16.34
N ALA A 6 23.97 -10.02 15.59
CA ALA A 6 24.03 -10.12 14.13
C ALA A 6 22.69 -10.47 13.44
N PRO A 7 22.68 -10.50 12.09
CA PRO A 7 22.26 -11.72 11.41
C PRO A 7 23.22 -12.19 10.28
N PRO A 8 23.29 -13.51 9.98
CA PRO A 8 24.06 -14.05 8.87
C PRO A 8 23.24 -14.10 7.57
N SER A 9 23.83 -13.68 6.46
CA SER A 9 23.32 -13.94 5.11
C SER A 9 24.37 -14.74 4.35
N GLY A 10 24.08 -16.02 4.14
CA GLY A 10 24.74 -16.82 3.12
C GLY A 10 23.98 -16.68 1.81
N LEU A 11 24.71 -16.50 0.71
CA LEU A 11 24.21 -16.68 -0.64
C LEU A 11 25.34 -17.23 -1.52
N SER A 12 24.99 -18.32 -2.20
CA SER A 12 25.72 -18.98 -3.26
C SER A 12 25.78 -18.14 -4.54
N GLY A 13 26.73 -18.49 -5.43
CA GLY A 13 26.88 -17.94 -6.77
C GLY A 13 28.35 -18.07 -7.21
N ASP A 14 28.85 -19.18 -7.73
CA ASP A 14 28.60 -19.84 -9.03
C ASP A 14 29.49 -19.31 -10.18
N ALA A 15 29.86 -20.23 -11.06
CA ALA A 15 30.56 -20.10 -12.35
C ALA A 15 32.08 -19.83 -12.42
N THR A 16 32.80 -20.74 -13.10
CA THR A 16 33.67 -20.51 -14.29
C THR A 16 34.47 -21.82 -14.56
N THR A 17 34.04 -22.68 -15.50
CA THR A 17 34.52 -22.79 -16.90
C THR A 17 36.04 -22.73 -17.08
N THR A 18 36.68 -23.87 -17.37
CA THR A 18 37.49 -24.11 -18.59
C THR A 18 38.27 -25.41 -18.48
N ARG A 19 38.39 -26.03 -19.64
CA ARG A 19 38.83 -27.37 -20.00
C ARG A 19 40.24 -27.27 -20.57
N ASP A 20 41.14 -28.17 -20.19
CA ASP A 20 42.29 -28.69 -20.99
C ASP A 20 42.97 -29.80 -20.17
N ALA A 21 42.93 -31.07 -20.55
CA ALA A 21 43.65 -31.76 -21.64
C ALA A 21 45.16 -31.94 -21.36
N ALA A 22 45.54 -33.09 -20.80
CA ALA A 22 46.79 -33.78 -21.16
C ALA A 22 46.75 -35.27 -20.80
N VAL A 23 47.09 -36.07 -21.80
CA VAL A 23 47.12 -37.53 -21.91
C VAL A 23 48.36 -38.12 -21.22
N THR A 24 48.25 -39.29 -20.60
CA THR A 24 49.30 -40.35 -20.61
C THR A 24 48.67 -41.71 -20.28
N THR A 25 48.97 -42.69 -21.13
CA THR A 25 48.53 -44.12 -21.16
C THR A 25 49.50 -45.02 -20.34
N PRO A 26 49.52 -46.38 -20.47
CA PRO A 26 48.65 -47.54 -20.10
C PRO A 26 49.26 -48.31 -18.86
N PRO A 27 48.98 -49.60 -18.47
CA PRO A 27 48.33 -50.72 -19.18
C PRO A 27 47.36 -51.67 -18.43
N SER A 28 46.56 -52.34 -19.27
CA SER A 28 46.07 -53.72 -19.26
C SER A 28 46.16 -54.58 -17.98
N ALA A 29 44.99 -54.96 -17.46
CA ALA A 29 44.81 -56.24 -16.79
C ALA A 29 43.43 -56.85 -17.14
N ARG A 30 43.50 -58.05 -17.71
CA ARG A 30 42.37 -58.94 -18.02
C ARG A 30 41.60 -59.27 -16.74
N GLY A 31 40.28 -59.03 -16.74
CA GLY A 31 39.40 -59.34 -15.63
C GLY A 31 37.98 -59.69 -16.09
N ARG A 32 37.78 -60.97 -16.39
CA ARG A 32 36.56 -61.77 -16.20
C ARG A 32 35.20 -61.09 -16.38
N ALA A 33 34.52 -61.46 -17.46
CA ALA A 33 33.10 -61.19 -17.68
C ALA A 33 32.23 -61.80 -16.55
N GLY A 34 31.48 -60.93 -15.87
CA GLY A 34 30.42 -61.27 -14.93
C GLY A 34 29.52 -60.06 -14.77
N ARG A 35 28.50 -59.96 -15.62
CA ARG A 35 27.56 -58.81 -15.67
C ARG A 35 26.35 -59.15 -14.80
N PRO A 36 26.08 -58.47 -13.67
CA PRO A 36 24.82 -58.65 -12.99
C PRO A 36 23.73 -57.95 -13.81
N ARG A 37 22.69 -58.71 -14.19
CA ARG A 37 21.44 -58.15 -14.71
C ARG A 37 20.83 -57.31 -13.60
N ARG A 38 20.73 -55.99 -13.81
CA ARG A 38 19.94 -55.11 -12.96
C ARG A 38 18.48 -55.34 -13.30
N ASP A 39 17.74 -55.93 -12.37
CA ASP A 39 16.29 -55.94 -12.41
C ASP A 39 15.79 -54.49 -12.36
N ARG A 40 15.11 -54.09 -13.43
CA ARG A 40 14.50 -52.77 -13.55
C ARG A 40 13.14 -52.85 -12.86
N PRO A 41 12.84 -52.02 -11.86
CA PRO A 41 11.52 -52.03 -11.25
C PRO A 41 10.46 -51.65 -12.30
N PRO A 42 9.28 -52.31 -12.31
CA PRO A 42 8.23 -51.97 -13.25
C PRO A 42 7.78 -50.54 -12.97
N ARG A 43 7.90 -49.67 -13.98
CA ARG A 43 7.26 -48.36 -13.95
C ARG A 43 5.77 -48.59 -13.95
N ARG A 44 5.13 -48.34 -12.80
CA ARG A 44 3.68 -48.31 -12.65
C ARG A 44 3.15 -47.16 -13.52
N GLN A 45 2.79 -47.47 -14.75
CA GLN A 45 2.11 -46.53 -15.63
C GLN A 45 0.69 -46.40 -15.10
N VAL A 46 0.34 -45.17 -14.68
CA VAL A 46 -1.01 -44.83 -14.27
C VAL A 46 -1.85 -44.80 -15.54
N ASP A 47 -2.68 -45.81 -15.72
CA ASP A 47 -3.56 -45.92 -16.88
C ASP A 47 -4.70 -44.90 -16.74
N VAL A 48 -4.49 -43.73 -17.35
CA VAL A 48 -5.45 -42.63 -17.35
C VAL A 48 -6.66 -42.99 -18.22
N ARG A 49 -6.54 -43.90 -19.19
CA ARG A 49 -7.64 -44.23 -20.11
C ARG A 49 -8.66 -45.19 -19.50
N GLY A 50 -8.23 -46.08 -18.59
CA GLY A 50 -9.16 -46.88 -17.76
C GLY A 50 -9.98 -46.03 -16.79
N TRP A 51 -9.49 -44.84 -16.42
CA TRP A 51 -10.15 -43.92 -15.49
C TRP A 51 -11.32 -43.15 -16.11
N LEU A 52 -11.26 -42.84 -17.41
CA LEU A 52 -12.35 -42.13 -18.10
C LEU A 52 -13.57 -43.00 -18.45
N GLY A 53 -13.45 -44.34 -18.42
CA GLY A 53 -14.54 -45.26 -18.78
C GLY A 53 -15.58 -45.53 -17.68
N GLY A 54 -15.33 -45.07 -16.44
CA GLY A 54 -16.12 -45.42 -15.25
C GLY A 54 -17.11 -44.34 -14.78
N ILE A 55 -17.75 -43.62 -15.69
CA ILE A 55 -18.73 -42.54 -15.39
C ILE A 55 -20.09 -43.13 -14.93
N ARG A 56 -20.06 -44.12 -14.04
CA ARG A 56 -21.24 -44.69 -13.40
C ARG A 56 -20.96 -44.81 -11.92
N LEU A 57 -21.10 -43.68 -11.22
CA LEU A 57 -21.16 -43.56 -9.76
C LEU A 57 -20.08 -44.34 -8.97
N SER A 58 -18.82 -44.30 -9.42
CA SER A 58 -17.71 -44.90 -8.68
C SER A 58 -17.34 -44.05 -7.46
N GLY A 59 -17.05 -44.66 -6.31
CA GLY A 59 -16.58 -43.98 -5.10
C GLY A 59 -15.36 -43.08 -5.32
N PHE A 60 -14.62 -43.29 -6.41
CA PHE A 60 -13.60 -42.36 -6.89
C PHE A 60 -14.13 -40.93 -7.11
N MET A 61 -15.33 -40.77 -7.68
CA MET A 61 -15.92 -39.44 -7.94
C MET A 61 -16.28 -38.73 -6.63
N VAL A 62 -16.75 -39.48 -5.63
CA VAL A 62 -17.00 -38.97 -4.27
C VAL A 62 -15.70 -38.51 -3.60
N VAL A 63 -14.62 -39.29 -3.74
CA VAL A 63 -13.29 -38.91 -3.21
C VAL A 63 -12.74 -37.66 -3.91
N MET A 64 -12.87 -37.56 -5.24
CA MET A 64 -12.45 -36.37 -5.98
C MET A 64 -13.26 -35.13 -5.60
N LEU A 65 -14.58 -35.24 -5.52
CA LEU A 65 -15.45 -34.16 -5.08
C LEU A 65 -15.09 -33.73 -3.65
N GLY A 66 -14.87 -34.69 -2.74
CA GLY A 66 -14.42 -34.42 -1.38
C GLY A 66 -13.08 -33.68 -1.33
N LEU A 67 -12.11 -34.04 -2.18
CA LEU A 67 -10.83 -33.35 -2.29
C LEU A 67 -10.98 -31.91 -2.79
N VAL A 68 -11.82 -31.68 -3.80
CA VAL A 68 -12.09 -30.32 -4.31
C VAL A 68 -12.76 -29.45 -3.24
N VAL A 69 -13.75 -29.99 -2.53
CA VAL A 69 -14.43 -29.28 -1.44
C VAL A 69 -13.45 -28.97 -0.31
N LEU A 70 -12.60 -29.93 0.07
CA LEU A 70 -11.58 -29.73 1.10
C LEU A 70 -10.55 -28.68 0.67
N ALA A 71 -10.09 -28.71 -0.58
CA ALA A 71 -9.19 -27.71 -1.13
C ALA A 71 -9.83 -26.31 -1.14
N ALA A 72 -11.09 -26.21 -1.56
CA ALA A 72 -11.84 -24.95 -1.53
C ALA A 72 -12.01 -24.43 -0.09
N PHE A 73 -12.32 -25.32 0.86
CA PHE A 73 -12.50 -24.95 2.28
C PHE A 73 -11.21 -24.39 2.90
N VAL A 74 -10.05 -24.90 2.49
CA VAL A 74 -8.73 -24.39 2.94
C VAL A 74 -8.36 -23.07 2.23
N LEU A 75 -8.76 -22.90 0.96
CA LEU A 75 -8.35 -21.76 0.14
C LEU A 75 -9.24 -20.51 0.30
N VAL A 76 -10.52 -20.67 0.63
CA VAL A 76 -11.43 -19.54 0.83
C VAL A 76 -10.99 -18.61 1.98
N PRO A 77 -10.58 -19.11 3.16
CA PRO A 77 -10.06 -18.26 4.25
C PRO A 77 -8.79 -17.50 3.88
N THR A 78 -7.94 -18.06 3.02
CA THR A 78 -6.65 -17.44 2.65
C THR A 78 -6.83 -16.28 1.69
N VAL A 79 -7.84 -16.32 0.81
CA VAL A 79 -8.16 -15.21 -0.09
C VAL A 79 -8.70 -14.01 0.70
N GLY A 80 -9.62 -14.24 1.65
CA GLY A 80 -10.18 -13.16 2.48
C GLY A 80 -9.12 -12.47 3.35
N THR A 81 -8.24 -13.26 3.97
CA THR A 81 -7.15 -12.71 4.81
C THR A 81 -6.11 -11.93 4.00
N PHE A 82 -5.80 -12.38 2.78
CA PHE A 82 -4.87 -11.67 1.90
C PHE A 82 -5.40 -10.28 1.49
N VAL A 83 -6.69 -10.16 1.13
CA VAL A 83 -7.31 -8.87 0.80
C VAL A 83 -7.32 -7.94 2.02
N GLN A 84 -7.65 -8.46 3.21
CA GLN A 84 -7.62 -7.69 4.45
C GLN A 84 -6.21 -7.21 4.81
N GLN A 85 -5.18 -8.04 4.59
CA GLN A 85 -3.79 -7.66 4.77
C GLN A 85 -3.39 -6.52 3.82
N ARG A 86 -3.79 -6.59 2.55
CA ARG A 86 -3.52 -5.53 1.56
C ARG A 86 -4.19 -4.21 1.93
N GLN A 87 -5.45 -4.25 2.37
CA GLN A 87 -6.15 -3.06 2.87
C GLN A 87 -5.48 -2.48 4.11
N ARG A 88 -5.04 -3.33 5.04
CA ARG A 88 -4.33 -2.89 6.25
C ARG A 88 -3.01 -2.23 5.90
N ILE A 89 -2.23 -2.79 4.98
CA ILE A 89 -0.96 -2.19 4.52
C ILE A 89 -1.23 -0.82 3.89
N ALA A 90 -2.19 -0.72 2.97
CA ALA A 90 -2.54 0.54 2.32
C ALA A 90 -2.99 1.61 3.34
N ALA A 91 -3.80 1.23 4.33
CA ALA A 91 -4.23 2.14 5.40
C ALA A 91 -3.07 2.59 6.29
N LEU A 92 -2.14 1.69 6.64
CA LEU A 92 -0.96 2.05 7.42
C LEU A 92 -0.03 2.97 6.64
N GLU A 93 0.23 2.68 5.36
CA GLU A 93 1.05 3.52 4.49
C GLU A 93 0.46 4.93 4.38
N ALA A 94 -0.86 5.05 4.20
CA ALA A 94 -1.54 6.34 4.19
C ALA A 94 -1.37 7.08 5.54
N SER A 95 -1.52 6.39 6.67
CA SER A 95 -1.34 7.00 8.00
C SER A 95 0.09 7.50 8.23
N VAL A 96 1.10 6.77 7.74
CA VAL A 96 2.51 7.16 7.83
C VAL A 96 2.77 8.39 6.97
N GLN A 97 2.22 8.44 5.75
CA GLN A 97 2.37 9.61 4.89
C GLN A 97 1.74 10.86 5.51
N LEU A 98 0.52 10.75 6.06
CA LEU A 98 -0.14 11.86 6.74
C LEU A 98 0.68 12.35 7.95
N GLY A 99 1.18 11.43 8.79
CA GLY A 99 2.02 11.79 9.93
C GLY A 99 3.33 12.45 9.52
N GLN A 100 3.95 12.01 8.42
CA GLN A 100 5.16 12.64 7.88
C GLN A 100 4.90 14.06 7.37
N GLN A 101 3.77 14.29 6.71
CA GLN A 101 3.34 15.62 6.27
C GLN A 101 3.13 16.56 7.46
N GLU A 102 2.43 16.08 8.49
CA GLU A 102 2.19 16.86 9.71
C GLU A 102 3.49 17.23 10.43
N VAL A 103 4.44 16.30 10.53
CA VAL A 103 5.77 16.59 11.08
C VAL A 103 6.49 17.65 10.25
N ALA A 104 6.49 17.53 8.93
CA ALA A 104 7.13 18.51 8.05
C ALA A 104 6.49 19.91 8.19
N ASP A 105 5.15 19.98 8.29
CA ASP A 105 4.44 21.24 8.50
C ASP A 105 4.74 21.87 9.87
N LEU A 106 4.85 21.05 10.91
CA LEU A 106 5.23 21.50 12.26
C LEU A 106 6.68 21.97 12.31
N GLU A 107 7.59 21.28 11.64
CA GLU A 107 9.00 21.70 11.52
C GLU A 107 9.11 23.04 10.76
N ALA A 108 8.41 23.18 9.63
CA ALA A 108 8.36 24.43 8.88
C ALA A 108 7.71 25.58 9.68
N GLN A 109 6.72 25.28 10.52
CA GLN A 109 6.20 26.26 11.48
C GLN A 109 7.27 26.63 12.50
N GLN A 110 7.91 25.65 13.14
CA GLN A 110 8.94 25.89 14.16
C GLN A 110 10.08 26.76 13.61
N GLU A 111 10.55 26.51 12.39
CA GLU A 111 11.57 27.31 11.73
C GLU A 111 11.10 28.77 11.56
N ARG A 112 9.86 28.99 11.10
CA ARG A 112 9.27 30.33 11.00
C ARG A 112 9.16 31.03 12.36
N TRP A 113 8.72 30.32 13.40
CA TRP A 113 8.65 30.87 14.76
C TRP A 113 10.03 31.13 15.38
N SER A 114 11.11 30.55 14.85
CA SER A 114 12.47 30.79 15.33
C SER A 114 13.07 32.12 14.86
N ASP A 115 12.50 32.74 13.81
CA ASP A 115 12.92 34.04 13.30
C ASP A 115 12.35 35.19 14.17
N PRO A 116 13.20 36.01 14.81
CA PRO A 116 12.75 37.17 15.59
C PRO A 116 11.91 38.17 14.78
N ALA A 117 12.16 38.31 13.48
CA ALA A 117 11.38 39.21 12.61
C ALA A 117 9.93 38.71 12.45
N TYR A 118 9.73 37.40 12.35
CA TYR A 118 8.41 36.80 12.27
C TYR A 118 7.63 36.98 13.58
N ILE A 119 8.26 36.73 14.73
CA ILE A 119 7.64 36.93 16.06
C ILE A 119 7.21 38.39 16.24
N THR A 120 8.10 39.35 15.94
CA THR A 120 7.80 40.78 16.13
C THR A 120 6.66 41.26 15.22
N THR A 121 6.59 40.76 13.99
CA THR A 121 5.49 41.05 13.06
C THR A 121 4.16 40.48 13.57
N GLN A 122 4.13 39.20 13.95
CA GLN A 122 2.92 38.56 14.49
C GLN A 122 2.44 39.20 15.80
N ALA A 123 3.36 39.56 16.69
CA ALA A 123 3.04 40.24 17.94
C ALA A 123 2.47 41.65 17.70
N ARG A 124 2.94 42.36 16.67
CA ARG A 124 2.39 43.68 16.32
C ARG A 124 1.01 43.57 15.69
N GLU A 125 0.79 42.63 14.77
CA GLU A 125 -0.49 42.44 14.08
C GLU A 125 -1.60 41.98 15.03
N ARG A 126 -1.30 41.06 15.95
CA ARG A 126 -2.32 40.44 16.82
C ARG A 126 -2.45 41.06 18.20
N LEU A 127 -1.33 41.50 18.77
CA LEU A 127 -1.27 41.94 20.18
C LEU A 127 -0.90 43.42 20.30
N TYR A 128 -0.71 44.14 19.18
CA TYR A 128 -0.31 45.55 19.14
C TYR A 128 0.96 45.84 19.95
N TYR A 129 1.86 44.86 20.07
CA TYR A 129 3.14 45.05 20.75
C TYR A 129 4.07 45.97 19.96
N VAL A 130 4.81 46.80 20.68
CA VAL A 130 5.79 47.76 20.14
C VAL A 130 7.12 47.61 20.84
N ARG A 131 8.21 47.95 20.14
CA ARG A 131 9.53 48.02 20.76
C ARG A 131 9.62 49.26 21.66
N PRO A 132 10.39 49.21 22.75
CA PRO A 132 10.67 50.40 23.54
C PRO A 132 11.21 51.53 22.66
N GLY A 133 10.51 52.66 22.60
CA GLY A 133 10.87 53.82 21.77
C GLY A 133 10.13 53.97 20.43
N GLU A 134 9.28 53.02 20.03
CA GLU A 134 8.37 53.20 18.87
C GLU A 134 7.11 53.99 19.27
N VAL A 135 6.68 54.94 18.42
CA VAL A 135 5.46 55.74 18.60
C VAL A 135 4.35 55.19 17.69
N VAL A 136 3.25 54.72 18.28
CA VAL A 136 2.08 54.19 17.54
C VAL A 136 1.16 55.34 17.15
N TYR A 137 0.86 55.48 15.87
CA TYR A 137 -0.16 56.40 15.37
C TYR A 137 -1.46 55.63 15.14
N LEU A 138 -2.50 55.96 15.89
CA LEU A 138 -3.86 55.50 15.59
C LEU A 138 -4.49 56.52 14.63
N VAL A 139 -4.76 56.11 13.39
CA VAL A 139 -5.51 56.95 12.45
C VAL A 139 -6.99 56.77 12.76
N VAL A 140 -7.52 57.66 13.61
CA VAL A 140 -8.98 57.80 13.76
C VAL A 140 -9.46 58.61 12.57
N ASN A 141 -10.10 57.94 11.62
CA ASN A 141 -10.75 58.61 10.49
C ASN A 141 -12.01 59.33 10.99
N ASP A 142 -11.84 60.50 11.60
CA ASP A 142 -12.93 61.46 11.85
C ASP A 142 -13.23 62.24 10.55
N LEU A 143 -13.52 61.48 9.50
CA LEU A 143 -13.95 62.01 8.22
C LEU A 143 -15.43 62.35 8.34
N GLU A 144 -15.82 63.57 7.93
CA GLU A 144 -17.21 63.96 7.74
C GLU A 144 -17.94 62.87 6.96
N ALA A 145 -19.19 62.57 7.35
CA ALA A 145 -19.98 61.45 6.82
C ALA A 145 -20.02 61.38 5.28
N ALA A 146 -19.78 62.49 4.58
CA ALA A 146 -19.65 62.56 3.13
C ALA A 146 -18.45 61.79 2.53
N PHE A 147 -17.42 61.49 3.32
CA PHE A 147 -16.19 60.80 2.88
C PHE A 147 -16.01 59.41 3.51
N GLN A 148 -16.97 58.96 4.31
CA GLN A 148 -16.96 57.58 4.81
C GLN A 148 -17.42 56.64 3.70
N PRO A 149 -16.65 55.56 3.38
CA PRO A 149 -17.17 54.53 2.49
C PRO A 149 -18.43 53.95 3.14
N ALA A 150 -19.50 53.81 2.35
CA ALA A 150 -20.75 53.18 2.78
C ALA A 150 -20.50 51.70 3.07
N LEU A 151 -19.94 51.42 4.24
CA LEU A 151 -19.95 50.12 4.86
C LEU A 151 -21.20 50.10 5.74
N ASP A 152 -21.90 48.98 5.72
CA ASP A 152 -23.17 48.72 6.41
C ASP A 152 -24.41 49.12 5.59
N GLU A 153 -24.63 48.36 4.51
CA GLU A 153 -26.00 48.05 4.11
C GLU A 153 -26.68 47.36 5.31
N PRO A 154 -27.86 47.83 5.76
CA PRO A 154 -28.50 47.29 6.94
C PRO A 154 -28.81 45.81 6.73
N VAL A 155 -28.26 44.96 7.59
CA VAL A 155 -28.52 43.52 7.57
C VAL A 155 -30.03 43.30 7.74
N SER A 156 -30.67 42.77 6.68
CA SER A 156 -32.11 42.49 6.70
C SER A 156 -32.44 41.51 7.81
N ALA A 157 -33.51 41.79 8.57
CA ALA A 157 -34.04 40.91 9.60
C ALA A 157 -34.78 39.68 9.02
N GLU A 158 -34.90 39.58 7.70
CA GLU A 158 -35.44 38.39 7.03
C GLU A 158 -34.39 37.27 6.97
N VAL A 159 -34.70 36.18 7.66
CA VAL A 159 -33.94 34.94 7.55
C VAL A 159 -34.18 34.35 6.17
N THR A 160 -33.19 34.43 5.29
CA THR A 160 -33.18 33.69 4.03
C THR A 160 -32.83 32.23 4.31
N GLU A 161 -33.82 31.34 4.28
CA GLU A 161 -33.55 29.90 4.27
C GLU A 161 -32.80 29.53 2.98
N THR A 162 -31.51 29.25 3.12
CA THR A 162 -30.70 28.70 2.04
C THR A 162 -31.27 27.32 1.69
N ARG A 163 -31.72 27.12 0.45
CA ARG A 163 -32.27 25.83 -0.07
C ARG A 163 -31.24 24.67 -0.09
N THR A 164 -30.06 24.88 0.45
CA THR A 164 -28.96 23.94 0.45
C THR A 164 -28.88 23.29 1.82
N ASP A 165 -29.55 22.15 1.96
CA ASP A 165 -29.35 21.27 3.11
C ASP A 165 -28.00 20.54 2.94
N TRP A 166 -26.96 21.15 3.50
CA TRP A 166 -25.59 20.63 3.49
C TRP A 166 -25.49 19.23 4.09
N MET A 167 -26.37 18.89 5.05
CA MET A 167 -26.37 17.60 5.71
C MET A 167 -26.87 16.52 4.76
N THR A 168 -27.97 16.80 4.04
CA THR A 168 -28.47 15.92 2.98
C THR A 168 -27.47 15.79 1.83
N GLN A 169 -26.79 16.87 1.45
CA GLN A 169 -25.74 16.83 0.41
C GLN A 169 -24.54 15.97 0.84
N MET A 170 -24.05 16.12 2.07
CA MET A 170 -22.95 15.31 2.59
C MET A 170 -23.33 13.81 2.63
N LEU A 171 -24.53 13.50 3.11
CA LEU A 171 -25.02 12.13 3.17
C LEU A 171 -25.17 11.52 1.77
N SER A 172 -25.70 12.30 0.81
CA SER A 172 -25.82 11.88 -0.59
C SER A 172 -24.46 11.59 -1.24
N SER A 173 -23.42 12.36 -0.90
CA SER A 173 -22.06 12.15 -1.41
C SER A 173 -21.47 10.83 -0.90
N VAL A 174 -21.64 10.51 0.38
CA VAL A 174 -21.16 9.24 0.96
C VAL A 174 -21.92 8.06 0.36
N ALA A 175 -23.24 8.17 0.24
CA ALA A 175 -24.05 7.13 -0.39
C ALA A 175 -23.65 6.90 -1.86
N THR A 176 -23.44 7.97 -2.62
CA THR A 176 -23.03 7.88 -4.03
C THR A 176 -21.63 7.30 -4.17
N ALA A 177 -20.69 7.67 -3.29
CA ALA A 177 -19.33 7.12 -3.28
C ALA A 177 -19.33 5.62 -2.94
N GLY A 178 -20.19 5.17 -2.02
CA GLY A 178 -20.33 3.76 -1.68
C GLY A 178 -20.97 2.91 -2.79
N LEU A 179 -21.81 3.52 -3.63
CA LEU A 179 -22.48 2.87 -4.76
C LEU A 179 -21.72 3.03 -6.09
N ALA A 180 -20.63 3.80 -6.12
CA ALA A 180 -19.85 4.03 -7.32
C ALA A 180 -19.18 2.71 -7.76
N GLN A 181 -19.68 2.13 -8.86
CA GLN A 181 -19.03 1.00 -9.51
C GLN A 181 -17.70 1.50 -10.11
N THR A 182 -16.58 1.03 -9.57
CA THR A 182 -15.27 1.33 -10.15
C THR A 182 -15.19 0.66 -11.53
N VAL A 183 -15.15 1.47 -12.59
CA VAL A 183 -14.93 0.98 -13.96
C VAL A 183 -13.59 0.25 -13.98
N ARG A 184 -13.63 -1.07 -14.10
CA ARG A 184 -12.46 -1.89 -14.41
C ARG A 184 -12.07 -1.56 -15.84
N GLY A 185 -10.89 -0.98 -16.05
CA GLY A 185 -10.40 -0.57 -17.37
C GLY A 185 -10.39 -1.73 -18.38
N PRO A 186 -10.52 -1.44 -19.68
CA PRO A 186 -10.65 -2.46 -20.72
C PRO A 186 -9.41 -3.37 -20.74
N GLU A 187 -9.66 -4.68 -20.70
CA GLU A 187 -8.65 -5.71 -20.84
C GLU A 187 -8.03 -5.61 -22.23
N ALA A 188 -6.73 -5.28 -22.28
CA ALA A 188 -5.96 -5.28 -23.52
C ALA A 188 -5.79 -6.74 -24.00
N PRO A 189 -6.06 -7.05 -25.28
CA PRO A 189 -5.86 -8.41 -25.78
C PRO A 189 -4.36 -8.76 -25.79
N ALA A 190 -4.03 -9.93 -25.23
CA ALA A 190 -2.69 -10.51 -25.19
C ALA A 190 -2.17 -10.87 -26.61
N PRO A 191 -0.83 -10.87 -26.83
CA PRO A 191 -0.20 -10.96 -28.16
C PRO A 191 -0.39 -12.32 -28.86
#